data_AF-A0A2E3H837-F1
#
_entry.id   AF-A0A2E3H837-F1
#
_cell.length_a   1.000
_cell.length_b   1.000
_cell.length_c   1.000
_cell.angle_alpha   90.00
_cell.angle_beta   90.00
_cell.angle_gamma   90.00
#
_symmetry.space_group_name_H-M   'P 1'
#
loop_
_entity.id
_entity.type
_entity.pdbx_description
1 polymer ?
#
loop_
_entity_poly.entity_id
_entity_poly.type
_entity_poly.pdbx_seq_one_letter_code
_entity_poly.pdbx_strand_id
1 'polypeptide(L)'
;MKACWRGFLLSGFALGLLSPAHGHQELHHNITLDLRQLEQDGSVRLTFTLHAPELVVGFEEAASALYDRNWLAQQSDQELGRLMSLGRSYLAARFRLGIDDREPIELSRRVSFENPDAIRSGGARELSPGCLEASLLLSPDESAGKLRIDHAANSNKRLLLVIERAGAFPEVEDIPPGAHALISLSGEDKERASPPPASLTDSPPATRWVVPLAGTLVLLGSAALVFTKRRSPSPASPGS
;
A
#
# COMPACT_ATOMS: atom_id res chain seq x y z
N MET A 1 -6.19 52.34 -42.71
CA MET A 1 -6.59 51.59 -41.51
C MET A 1 -6.26 50.12 -41.76
N LYS A 2 -5.21 49.60 -41.11
CA LYS A 2 -4.71 48.22 -41.32
C LYS A 2 -5.07 47.40 -40.08
N ALA A 3 -5.88 46.37 -40.26
CA ALA A 3 -6.23 45.41 -39.21
C ALA A 3 -5.00 44.54 -38.90
N CYS A 4 -4.58 44.54 -37.64
CA CYS A 4 -3.52 43.68 -37.14
C CYS A 4 -4.19 42.58 -36.30
N TRP A 5 -4.28 41.38 -36.86
CA TRP A 5 -4.63 40.18 -36.13
C TRP A 5 -3.41 39.75 -35.30
N ARG A 6 -3.55 39.76 -33.97
CA ARG A 6 -2.65 39.07 -33.06
C ARG A 6 -3.45 38.00 -32.33
N GLY A 7 -3.41 36.79 -32.86
CA GLY A 7 -3.57 35.60 -32.03
C GLY A 7 -2.24 35.35 -31.32
N PHE A 8 -2.25 35.32 -29.99
CA PHE A 8 -1.23 34.60 -29.25
C PHE A 8 -1.90 33.77 -28.15
N LEU A 9 -1.61 32.48 -28.28
CA LEU A 9 -2.01 31.32 -27.54
C LEU A 9 -1.91 31.50 -26.01
N LEU A 10 -2.92 30.93 -25.34
CA LEU A 10 -2.84 30.44 -23.97
C LEU A 10 -1.69 29.42 -23.88
N SER A 11 -0.56 29.84 -23.32
CA SER A 11 0.45 28.96 -22.73
C SER A 11 0.43 29.27 -21.23
N GLY A 12 -0.19 28.46 -20.41
CA GLY A 12 0.23 27.08 -20.19
C GLY A 12 0.83 27.08 -18.79
N PHE A 13 -0.03 26.88 -17.78
CA PHE A 13 0.43 26.59 -16.43
C PHE A 13 1.41 25.42 -16.53
N ALA A 14 2.69 25.68 -16.26
CA ALA A 14 3.68 24.65 -16.06
C ALA A 14 3.38 23.94 -14.74
N LEU A 15 2.38 23.04 -14.77
CA LEU A 15 2.14 21.98 -13.78
C LEU A 15 3.18 20.85 -13.93
N GLY A 16 4.42 21.24 -14.23
CA GLY A 16 5.51 20.30 -14.50
C GLY A 16 6.60 20.48 -13.46
N LEU A 17 6.34 20.11 -12.20
CA LEU A 17 7.37 19.85 -11.18
C LEU A 17 6.84 19.13 -9.92
N LEU A 18 5.78 18.33 -10.05
CA LEU A 18 5.43 17.34 -9.02
C LEU A 18 5.63 15.96 -9.66
N SER A 19 6.70 15.26 -9.27
CA SER A 19 6.82 13.84 -9.56
C SER A 19 5.59 13.12 -8.95
N PRO A 20 4.70 12.53 -9.76
CA PRO A 20 3.44 11.97 -9.28
C PRO A 20 3.61 10.77 -8.33
N ALA A 21 4.83 10.23 -8.20
CA ALA A 21 5.11 9.04 -7.40
C ALA A 21 5.06 9.22 -5.87
N HIS A 22 5.16 10.45 -5.33
CA HIS A 22 5.25 10.65 -3.88
C HIS A 22 3.89 10.68 -3.16
N GLY A 23 2.80 10.95 -3.88
CA GLY A 23 1.44 10.95 -3.32
C GLY A 23 0.89 9.57 -2.95
N HIS A 24 1.59 8.48 -3.27
CA HIS A 24 1.14 7.12 -2.97
C HIS A 24 1.37 6.68 -1.52
N GLN A 25 2.32 7.29 -0.81
CA GLN A 25 2.58 7.03 0.62
C GLN A 25 1.39 7.42 1.51
N GLU A 26 0.56 8.33 1.01
CA GLU A 26 -0.63 8.78 1.69
C GLU A 26 -1.75 7.72 1.72
N LEU A 27 -1.81 6.88 0.70
CA LEU A 27 -2.91 5.93 0.50
C LEU A 27 -2.59 4.53 1.02
N HIS A 28 -1.30 4.20 1.13
CA HIS A 28 -0.83 2.87 1.45
C HIS A 28 0.12 2.86 2.65
N HIS A 29 -0.03 1.87 3.51
CA HIS A 29 1.08 1.33 4.28
C HIS A 29 1.91 0.48 3.33
N ASN A 30 3.23 0.62 3.36
CA ASN A 30 4.12 -0.14 2.49
C ASN A 30 4.91 -1.15 3.33
N ILE A 31 4.78 -2.43 2.98
CA ILE A 31 5.58 -3.51 3.56
C ILE A 31 6.28 -4.24 2.42
N THR A 32 7.59 -4.42 2.55
CA THR A 32 8.37 -5.32 1.68
C THR A 32 8.74 -6.57 2.48
N LEU A 33 8.39 -7.74 1.96
CA LEU A 33 8.79 -9.04 2.45
C LEU A 33 9.90 -9.58 1.55
N ASP A 34 11.14 -9.58 2.06
CA ASP A 34 12.31 -10.11 1.37
C ASP A 34 12.53 -11.57 1.75
N LEU A 35 12.37 -12.44 0.76
CA LEU A 35 12.56 -13.89 0.83
C LEU A 35 13.74 -14.35 -0.05
N ARG A 36 14.55 -13.44 -0.59
CA ARG A 36 15.64 -13.79 -1.52
C ARG A 36 16.74 -14.62 -0.84
N GLN A 37 16.94 -14.41 0.45
CA GLN A 37 17.98 -15.09 1.24
C GLN A 37 17.44 -16.33 1.97
N LEU A 38 16.14 -16.57 1.94
CA LEU A 38 15.48 -17.69 2.62
C LEU A 38 16.09 -19.06 2.29
N GLU A 39 16.42 -19.33 1.02
CA GLU A 39 17.06 -20.60 0.62
C GLU A 39 18.55 -20.68 0.99
N GLN A 40 19.22 -19.53 1.20
CA GLN A 40 20.66 -19.46 1.43
C GLN A 40 21.00 -19.54 2.92
N ASP A 41 20.30 -18.78 3.76
CA ASP A 41 20.58 -18.68 5.19
C ASP A 41 19.32 -18.74 6.07
N GLY A 42 18.13 -18.98 5.48
CA GLY A 42 16.86 -19.03 6.21
C GLY A 42 16.36 -17.66 6.66
N SER A 43 16.95 -16.56 6.17
CA SER A 43 16.53 -15.22 6.58
C SER A 43 15.28 -14.76 5.85
N VAL A 44 14.34 -14.24 6.63
CA VAL A 44 13.15 -13.54 6.16
C VAL A 44 13.12 -12.17 6.82
N ARG A 45 13.07 -11.13 5.99
CA ARG A 45 13.03 -9.74 6.46
C ARG A 45 11.73 -9.09 6.01
N LEU A 46 11.05 -8.46 6.97
CA LEU A 46 9.99 -7.51 6.68
C LEU A 46 10.54 -6.10 6.87
N THR A 47 10.28 -5.24 5.89
CA THR A 47 10.64 -3.84 5.90
C THR A 47 9.37 -3.00 5.80
N PHE A 48 9.17 -2.10 6.74
CA PHE A 48 8.02 -1.20 6.82
C PHE A 48 8.47 0.23 6.51
N THR A 49 7.78 0.91 5.61
CA THR A 49 7.99 2.33 5.37
C THR A 49 6.91 3.14 6.09
N LEU A 50 7.33 4.06 6.96
CA LEU A 50 6.46 4.90 7.77
C LEU A 50 6.72 6.37 7.47
N HIS A 51 5.69 7.12 7.12
CA HIS A 51 5.82 8.57 6.99
C HIS A 51 5.83 9.21 8.39
N ALA A 52 7.01 9.67 8.84
CA ALA A 52 7.23 10.09 10.22
C ALA A 52 6.34 11.26 10.69
N PRO A 53 6.09 12.29 9.86
CA PRO A 53 5.18 13.38 10.23
C PRO A 53 3.78 12.90 10.62
N GLU A 54 3.24 11.85 9.99
CA GLU A 54 1.93 11.29 10.32
C GLU A 54 1.87 10.73 11.75
N LEU A 55 3.01 10.32 12.30
CA LEU A 55 3.10 9.81 13.66
C LEU A 55 2.90 10.90 14.71
N VAL A 56 3.13 12.17 14.34
CA VAL A 56 3.11 13.32 15.26
C VAL A 56 1.84 14.14 15.12
N VAL A 57 1.46 14.50 13.89
CA VAL A 57 0.38 15.45 13.60
C VAL A 57 -0.81 14.80 12.90
N GLY A 58 -0.75 13.49 12.63
CA GLY A 58 -1.76 12.81 11.84
C GLY A 58 -1.66 13.13 10.34
N PHE A 59 -2.60 12.60 9.57
CA PHE A 59 -2.50 12.55 8.11
C PHE A 59 -2.67 13.92 7.42
N GLU A 60 -3.70 14.68 7.81
CA GLU A 60 -4.06 15.93 7.12
C GLU A 60 -3.02 17.04 7.29
N GLU A 61 -2.32 17.06 8.43
CA GLU A 61 -1.32 18.07 8.76
C GLU A 61 0.10 17.68 8.30
N ALA A 62 0.32 16.41 7.96
CA ALA A 62 1.62 15.88 7.52
C ALA A 62 1.99 16.27 6.07
N ALA A 63 1.04 16.76 5.28
CA ALA A 63 1.21 16.97 3.84
C ALA A 63 2.32 17.97 3.48
N SER A 64 2.55 19.01 4.30
CA SER A 64 3.64 19.96 4.05
C SER A 64 5.03 19.36 4.25
N ALA A 65 5.15 18.34 5.09
CA ALA A 65 6.41 17.66 5.38
C ALA A 65 6.79 16.62 4.31
N LEU A 66 5.84 16.14 3.50
CA LEU A 66 6.09 15.21 2.37
C LEU A 66 7.10 15.72 1.35
N TYR A 67 7.26 17.03 1.26
CA TYR A 67 8.15 17.68 0.31
C TYR A 67 9.46 18.17 0.95
N ASP A 68 9.54 18.21 2.28
CA ASP A 68 10.74 18.63 2.97
C ASP A 68 11.71 17.44 3.17
N ARG A 69 12.66 17.34 2.22
CA ARG A 69 13.76 16.36 2.25
C ARG A 69 14.63 16.46 3.49
N ASN A 70 14.66 17.62 4.15
CA ASN A 70 15.50 17.86 5.31
C ASN A 70 14.73 17.70 6.62
N TRP A 71 13.45 17.33 6.60
CA TRP A 71 12.61 17.26 7.80
C TRP A 71 13.21 16.35 8.87
N LEU A 72 13.66 15.15 8.49
CA LEU A 72 14.32 14.20 9.39
C LEU A 72 15.70 14.69 9.86
N ALA A 73 16.44 15.38 8.99
CA ALA A 73 17.76 15.92 9.31
C ALA A 73 17.72 17.00 10.41
N GLN A 74 16.58 17.70 10.54
CA GLN A 74 16.36 18.73 11.55
C GLN A 74 15.96 18.18 12.92
N GLN A 75 15.64 16.88 13.02
CA GLN A 75 15.19 16.27 14.28
C GLN A 75 16.37 15.96 15.22
N SER A 76 16.22 16.29 16.49
CA SER A 76 17.14 15.90 17.57
C SER A 76 17.11 14.39 17.86
N ASP A 77 18.11 13.85 18.57
CA ASP A 77 18.16 12.41 18.90
C ASP A 77 16.96 11.99 19.75
N GLN A 78 16.53 12.88 20.65
CA GLN A 78 15.36 12.65 21.48
C GLN A 78 14.07 12.57 20.64
N GLU A 79 13.91 13.46 19.66
CA GLU A 79 12.76 13.46 18.75
C GLU A 79 12.76 12.21 17.86
N LEU A 80 13.91 11.82 17.31
CA LEU A 80 14.04 10.57 16.56
C LEU A 80 13.71 9.35 17.41
N GLY A 81 14.21 9.29 18.64
CA GLY A 81 13.87 8.22 19.59
C GLY A 81 12.37 8.15 19.91
N ARG A 82 11.71 9.31 20.02
CA ARG A 82 10.25 9.40 20.17
C ARG A 82 9.53 8.91 18.92
N LEU A 83 9.96 9.34 17.73
CA LEU A 83 9.37 8.91 16.45
C LEU A 83 9.47 7.40 16.25
N MET A 84 10.61 6.79 16.56
CA MET A 84 10.77 5.32 16.52
C MET A 84 9.80 4.63 17.47
N SER A 85 9.63 5.15 18.68
CA SER A 85 8.71 4.60 19.68
C SER A 85 7.24 4.70 19.24
N LEU A 86 6.87 5.84 18.64
CA LEU A 86 5.56 6.03 18.01
C LEU A 86 5.39 5.09 16.81
N GLY A 87 6.42 4.91 15.99
CA GLY A 87 6.41 4.01 14.83
C GLY A 87 6.17 2.55 15.24
N ARG A 88 6.82 2.05 16.30
CA ARG A 88 6.54 0.72 16.86
C ARG A 88 5.09 0.57 17.30
N SER A 89 4.58 1.56 18.02
CA SER A 89 3.19 1.56 18.51
C SER A 89 2.20 1.61 17.36
N TYR A 90 2.49 2.42 16.35
CA TYR A 90 1.69 2.54 15.12
C TYR A 90 1.62 1.21 14.38
N LEU A 91 2.77 0.57 14.12
CA LEU A 91 2.82 -0.72 13.43
C LEU A 91 2.04 -1.80 14.20
N ALA A 92 2.24 -1.90 15.51
CA ALA A 92 1.52 -2.86 16.35
C ALA A 92 0.00 -2.62 16.39
N ALA A 93 -0.45 -1.38 16.21
CA ALA A 93 -1.88 -1.06 16.13
C ALA A 93 -2.49 -1.35 14.75
N ARG A 94 -1.67 -1.43 13.69
CA ARG A 94 -2.14 -1.62 12.30
C ARG A 94 -1.97 -3.05 11.79
N PHE A 95 -1.00 -3.77 12.31
CA PHE A 95 -0.66 -5.10 11.82
C PHE A 95 -0.54 -6.09 12.96
N ARG A 96 -1.06 -7.29 12.73
CA ARG A 96 -0.76 -8.47 13.53
C ARG A 96 -0.14 -9.51 12.62
N LEU A 97 1.06 -9.98 12.98
CA LEU A 97 1.76 -11.01 12.23
C LEU A 97 1.70 -12.32 12.99
N GLY A 98 1.49 -13.42 12.28
CA GLY A 98 1.54 -14.78 12.83
C GLY A 98 2.22 -15.73 11.87
N ILE A 99 2.84 -16.77 12.41
CA ILE A 99 3.39 -17.89 11.64
C ILE A 99 2.58 -19.12 12.00
N ASP A 100 1.86 -19.69 11.04
CA ASP A 100 0.94 -20.80 11.25
C ASP A 100 0.03 -20.56 12.49
N ASP A 101 -0.01 -21.50 13.43
CA ASP A 101 -0.79 -21.44 14.67
C ASP A 101 0.02 -20.97 15.89
N ARG A 102 1.17 -20.31 15.67
CA ARG A 102 2.03 -19.82 16.76
C ARG A 102 1.51 -18.53 17.39
N GLU A 103 2.09 -18.18 18.53
CA GLU A 103 1.87 -16.87 19.15
C GLU A 103 2.21 -15.73 18.17
N PRO A 104 1.39 -14.67 18.13
CA PRO A 104 1.64 -13.54 17.24
C PRO A 104 2.96 -12.84 17.55
N ILE A 105 3.62 -12.36 16.49
CA ILE A 105 4.87 -11.60 16.60
C ILE A 105 4.57 -10.23 17.19
N GLU A 106 5.20 -9.91 18.32
CA GLU A 106 5.04 -8.63 19.02
C GLU A 106 5.86 -7.51 18.34
N LEU A 107 5.26 -6.85 17.34
CA LEU A 107 5.89 -5.77 16.56
C LEU A 107 6.43 -4.62 17.42
N SER A 108 5.74 -4.30 18.52
CA SER A 108 6.12 -3.19 19.41
C SER A 108 7.49 -3.39 20.06
N ARG A 109 7.98 -4.63 20.14
CA ARG A 109 9.28 -4.99 20.73
C ARG A 109 10.32 -5.41 19.72
N ARG A 110 9.91 -6.10 18.66
CA ARG A 110 10.83 -6.75 17.72
C ARG A 110 11.22 -5.90 16.52
N VAL A 111 10.44 -4.88 16.19
CA VAL A 111 10.78 -3.98 15.10
C VAL A 111 11.95 -3.08 15.51
N SER A 112 12.97 -3.09 14.67
CA SER A 112 14.15 -2.25 14.77
C SER A 112 14.07 -1.10 13.77
N PHE A 113 14.67 0.02 14.13
CA PHE A 113 14.85 1.15 13.21
C PHE A 113 16.35 1.31 12.99
N GLU A 114 16.69 2.02 11.93
CA GLU A 114 18.07 2.46 11.74
C GLU A 114 18.58 3.32 12.89
N ASN A 115 19.90 3.45 12.94
CA ASN A 115 20.52 4.41 13.85
C ASN A 115 20.14 5.87 13.45
N PRO A 116 20.16 6.81 14.41
CA PRO A 116 19.77 8.20 14.16
C PRO A 116 20.54 8.90 13.03
N ASP A 117 21.82 8.61 12.85
CA ASP A 117 22.66 9.25 11.84
C ASP A 117 22.27 8.81 10.41
N ALA A 118 21.95 7.53 10.23
CA ALA A 118 21.42 6.99 8.99
C ALA A 118 20.04 7.59 8.66
N ILE A 119 19.18 7.77 9.67
CA ILE A 119 17.87 8.42 9.49
C ILE A 119 18.02 9.88 9.06
N ARG A 120 18.89 10.65 9.71
CA ARG A 120 19.11 12.08 9.37
C ARG A 120 19.72 12.28 8.00
N SER A 121 20.64 11.41 7.61
CA SER A 121 21.27 11.47 6.29
C SER A 121 20.32 11.02 5.17
N GLY A 122 19.07 10.65 5.49
CA GLY A 122 18.12 10.09 4.53
C GLY A 122 18.65 8.80 3.90
N GLY A 123 19.43 8.05 4.68
CA GLY A 123 20.67 7.41 4.24
C GLY A 123 20.53 6.60 2.97
N ALA A 124 21.17 7.01 1.87
CA ALA A 124 21.33 6.20 0.65
C ALA A 124 20.06 5.53 0.05
N ARG A 125 18.85 5.92 0.47
CA ARG A 125 17.75 4.96 0.63
C ARG A 125 16.66 4.91 -0.43
N GLU A 126 16.70 5.81 -1.41
CA GLU A 126 15.60 6.00 -2.37
C GLU A 126 14.20 6.18 -1.70
N LEU A 127 14.15 6.39 -0.38
CA LEU A 127 12.93 6.59 0.38
C LEU A 127 12.37 7.98 0.11
N SER A 128 11.04 8.09 0.18
CA SER A 128 10.37 9.38 0.12
C SER A 128 10.80 10.29 1.30
N PRO A 129 10.78 11.62 1.12
CA PRO A 129 11.09 12.57 2.18
C PRO A 129 10.27 12.31 3.45
N GLY A 130 10.89 12.47 4.63
CA GLY A 130 10.20 12.30 5.90
C GLY A 130 9.86 10.85 6.28
N CYS A 131 10.26 9.85 5.48
CA CYS A 131 9.98 8.45 5.78
C CYS A 131 11.05 7.80 6.68
N LEU A 132 10.58 7.03 7.64
CA LEU A 132 11.37 6.08 8.41
C LEU A 132 11.23 4.68 7.81
N GLU A 133 12.29 3.92 7.88
CA GLU A 133 12.23 2.48 7.63
C GLU A 133 12.37 1.73 8.96
N ALA A 134 11.47 0.79 9.16
CA ALA A 134 11.51 -0.15 10.27
C ALA A 134 11.71 -1.55 9.71
N SER A 135 12.51 -2.39 10.37
CA SER A 135 12.75 -3.76 9.92
C SER A 135 12.51 -4.78 11.02
N LEU A 136 11.95 -5.92 10.62
CA LEU A 136 11.76 -7.10 11.44
C LEU A 136 12.47 -8.26 10.75
N LEU A 137 13.39 -8.90 11.46
CA LEU A 137 13.97 -10.17 11.04
C LEU A 137 13.23 -11.30 11.77
N LEU A 138 12.73 -12.27 11.01
CA LEU A 138 12.16 -13.48 11.59
C LEU A 138 13.29 -14.39 12.07
N SER A 139 13.08 -15.09 13.19
CA SER A 139 14.04 -16.10 13.63
C SER A 139 14.00 -17.33 12.70
N PRO A 140 15.07 -18.14 12.65
CA PRO A 140 15.11 -19.29 11.73
C PRO A 140 13.93 -20.26 11.88
N ASP A 141 13.37 -20.41 13.08
CA ASP A 141 12.19 -21.23 13.33
C ASP A 141 10.89 -20.57 12.84
N GLU A 142 10.83 -19.24 12.76
CA GLU A 142 9.69 -18.45 12.24
C GLU A 142 9.75 -18.28 10.72
N SER A 143 10.91 -18.49 10.12
CA SER A 143 11.12 -18.51 8.66
C SER A 143 10.58 -19.78 7.98
N ALA A 144 9.98 -20.70 8.75
CA ALA A 144 9.35 -21.92 8.25
C ALA A 144 7.83 -21.85 8.43
N GLY A 145 7.08 -22.16 7.38
CA GLY A 145 5.61 -22.23 7.42
C GLY A 145 4.93 -21.14 6.60
N LYS A 146 3.76 -20.68 7.05
CA LYS A 146 2.99 -19.61 6.41
C LYS A 146 2.92 -18.36 7.27
N LEU A 147 3.40 -17.25 6.71
CA LEU A 147 3.26 -15.93 7.29
C LEU A 147 1.86 -15.39 7.03
N ARG A 148 1.12 -15.12 8.10
CA ARG A 148 -0.13 -14.38 8.08
C ARG A 148 0.12 -12.92 8.45
N ILE A 149 -0.36 -12.00 7.63
CA ILE A 149 -0.33 -10.56 7.89
C ILE A 149 -1.77 -10.08 7.97
N ASP A 150 -2.26 -9.84 9.20
CA ASP A 150 -3.58 -9.26 9.44
C ASP A 150 -3.49 -7.74 9.44
N HIS A 151 -4.33 -7.09 8.64
CA HIS A 151 -4.41 -5.64 8.55
C HIS A 151 -5.64 -5.12 9.30
N ALA A 152 -5.44 -4.15 10.20
CA ALA A 152 -6.49 -3.64 11.07
C ALA A 152 -7.69 -3.06 10.29
N ALA A 153 -8.89 -3.47 10.67
CA ALA A 153 -10.15 -3.03 10.04
C ALA A 153 -10.42 -1.52 10.18
N ASN A 154 -9.84 -0.87 11.20
CA ASN A 154 -9.97 0.56 11.46
C ASN A 154 -8.83 1.38 10.81
N SER A 155 -8.05 0.78 9.91
CA SER A 155 -7.04 1.51 9.13
C SER A 155 -7.72 2.39 8.08
N ASN A 156 -7.21 3.61 7.91
CA ASN A 156 -7.61 4.54 6.86
C ASN A 156 -6.78 4.40 5.58
N LYS A 157 -5.73 3.59 5.60
CA LYS A 157 -4.87 3.28 4.44
C LYS A 157 -5.02 1.82 4.05
N ARG A 158 -4.77 1.49 2.79
CA ARG A 158 -4.63 0.11 2.31
C ARG A 158 -3.22 -0.39 2.62
N LEU A 159 -2.99 -1.70 2.60
CA LEU A 159 -1.63 -2.25 2.69
C LEU A 159 -1.16 -2.62 1.29
N LEU A 160 -0.07 -2.02 0.84
CA LEU A 160 0.70 -2.48 -0.32
C LEU A 160 1.83 -3.39 0.18
N LEU A 161 1.70 -4.69 -0.10
CA LEU A 161 2.69 -5.70 0.25
C LEU A 161 3.48 -6.09 -1.00
N VAL A 162 4.79 -5.85 -0.97
CA VAL A 162 5.73 -6.29 -2.01
C VAL A 162 6.46 -7.53 -1.51
N ILE A 163 6.48 -8.60 -2.30
CA ILE A 163 7.12 -9.86 -1.97
C ILE A 163 8.27 -10.10 -2.94
N GLU A 164 9.50 -10.12 -2.43
CA GLU A 164 10.71 -10.34 -3.21
C GLU A 164 11.23 -11.78 -3.03
N ARG A 165 11.33 -12.54 -4.12
CA ARG A 165 11.85 -13.91 -4.11
C ARG A 165 13.08 -14.02 -5.01
N ALA A 166 14.00 -14.94 -4.69
CA ALA A 166 15.18 -15.15 -5.51
C ALA A 166 14.80 -15.62 -6.93
N GLY A 167 15.32 -14.95 -7.95
CA GLY A 167 15.12 -15.33 -9.36
C GLY A 167 13.73 -15.05 -9.93
N ALA A 168 12.87 -14.30 -9.21
CA ALA A 168 11.53 -13.92 -9.66
C ALA A 168 11.35 -12.40 -9.68
N PHE A 169 10.43 -11.91 -10.50
CA PHE A 169 9.97 -10.53 -10.40
C PHE A 169 9.19 -10.32 -9.08
N PRO A 170 9.27 -9.13 -8.46
CA PRO A 170 8.52 -8.84 -7.24
C PRO A 170 7.01 -9.01 -7.45
N GLU A 171 6.37 -9.73 -6.54
CA GLU A 171 4.92 -9.82 -6.46
C GLU A 171 4.39 -8.64 -5.63
N VAL A 172 3.24 -8.10 -6.01
CA VAL A 172 2.63 -6.95 -5.33
C VAL A 172 1.17 -7.26 -5.02
N GLU A 173 0.82 -7.24 -3.74
CA GLU A 173 -0.54 -7.42 -3.24
C GLU A 173 -1.07 -6.10 -2.67
N ASP A 174 -2.31 -5.75 -2.99
CA ASP A 174 -3.02 -4.60 -2.42
C ASP A 174 -4.17 -5.07 -1.51
N ILE A 175 -3.96 -4.96 -0.21
CA ILE A 175 -4.78 -5.57 0.83
C ILE A 175 -5.63 -4.49 1.52
N PRO A 176 -6.98 -4.56 1.46
CA PRO A 176 -7.84 -3.60 2.14
C PRO A 176 -7.76 -3.71 3.68
N PRO A 177 -8.16 -2.65 4.42
CA PRO A 177 -8.38 -2.75 5.87
C PRO A 177 -9.29 -3.93 6.25
N GLY A 178 -8.91 -4.67 7.29
CA GLY A 178 -9.68 -5.81 7.81
C GLY A 178 -9.47 -7.13 7.06
N ALA A 179 -8.74 -7.11 5.94
CA ALA A 179 -8.31 -8.31 5.25
C ALA A 179 -6.94 -8.79 5.74
N HIS A 180 -6.46 -9.89 5.17
CA HIS A 180 -5.17 -10.48 5.49
C HIS A 180 -4.49 -11.03 4.24
N ALA A 181 -3.16 -11.13 4.30
CA ALA A 181 -2.37 -11.92 3.36
C ALA A 181 -1.85 -13.18 4.05
N LEU A 182 -1.66 -14.24 3.25
CA LEU A 182 -1.09 -15.50 3.69
C LEU A 182 0.01 -15.91 2.70
N ILE A 183 1.27 -15.90 3.15
CA ILE A 183 2.44 -16.08 2.30
C ILE A 183 3.20 -17.32 2.74
N SER A 184 3.44 -18.25 1.81
CA SER A 184 4.32 -19.39 2.07
C SER A 184 5.77 -18.94 2.16
N LEU A 185 6.39 -19.26 3.30
CA LEU A 185 7.82 -19.09 3.57
C LEU A 185 8.63 -20.36 3.24
N SER A 186 8.00 -21.40 2.68
CA SER A 186 8.70 -22.52 2.06
C SER A 186 8.84 -22.26 0.55
N GLY A 187 9.98 -22.66 -0.04
CA GLY A 187 10.26 -22.48 -1.48
C GLY A 187 9.39 -23.33 -2.42
N GLU A 188 8.33 -23.96 -1.93
CA GLU A 188 7.50 -24.91 -2.69
C GLU A 188 6.44 -24.24 -3.58
N ASP A 189 6.13 -22.95 -3.39
CA ASP A 189 5.20 -22.20 -4.26
C ASP A 189 5.87 -21.64 -5.54
N LYS A 190 6.97 -22.25 -6.01
CA LYS A 190 7.65 -21.86 -7.27
C LYS A 190 6.80 -22.13 -8.54
N GLU A 191 5.61 -22.73 -8.41
CA GLU A 191 4.79 -23.16 -9.55
C GLU A 191 3.54 -22.30 -9.78
N ARG A 192 3.63 -20.98 -9.56
CA ARG A 192 2.82 -20.03 -10.34
C ARG A 192 3.67 -19.48 -11.49
N ALA A 193 4.20 -20.40 -12.29
CA ALA A 193 4.78 -20.07 -13.57
C ALA A 193 3.68 -19.41 -14.43
N SER A 194 4.01 -18.24 -14.95
CA SER A 194 3.26 -17.52 -15.96
C SER A 194 2.58 -18.49 -16.94
N PRO A 195 1.32 -18.25 -17.37
CA PRO A 195 0.77 -19.02 -18.47
C PRO A 195 1.80 -18.97 -19.61
N PRO A 196 2.13 -20.12 -20.24
CA PRO A 196 3.11 -20.13 -21.32
C PRO A 196 2.68 -19.05 -22.32
N PRO A 197 3.63 -18.23 -22.85
CA PRO A 197 3.27 -17.29 -23.90
C PRO A 197 2.59 -18.13 -24.97
N ALA A 198 1.33 -17.80 -25.29
CA ALA A 198 0.62 -18.44 -26.37
C ALA A 198 1.52 -18.30 -27.59
N SER A 199 2.08 -19.42 -28.05
CA SER A 199 2.84 -19.48 -29.29
C SER A 199 1.97 -18.80 -30.34
N LEU A 200 2.47 -17.70 -30.91
CA LEU A 200 1.92 -17.07 -32.10
C LEU A 200 2.02 -18.10 -33.23
N THR A 201 1.04 -19.00 -33.24
CA THR A 201 0.92 -20.03 -34.25
C THR A 201 0.08 -19.39 -35.33
N ASP A 202 0.76 -19.00 -36.40
CA ASP A 202 0.19 -18.62 -37.68
C ASP A 202 -1.11 -19.38 -37.93
N SER A 203 -2.22 -18.65 -37.99
CA SER A 203 -3.47 -19.15 -38.53
C SER A 203 -3.94 -18.20 -39.64
N PRO A 204 -4.34 -18.77 -40.80
CA PRO A 204 -4.45 -18.06 -42.08
C PRO A 204 -5.73 -17.20 -42.15
N PRO A 205 -5.96 -16.42 -43.23
CA PRO A 205 -6.76 -15.21 -43.16
C PRO A 205 -8.24 -15.47 -42.88
N ALA A 206 -8.83 -14.53 -42.15
CA ALA A 206 -10.23 -14.49 -41.76
C ALA A 206 -11.17 -14.78 -42.95
N THR A 207 -11.83 -15.93 -42.88
CA THR A 207 -12.94 -16.24 -43.77
C THR A 207 -14.18 -15.50 -43.25
N ARG A 208 -14.75 -14.65 -44.10
CA ARG A 208 -15.95 -13.86 -43.86
C ARG A 208 -17.12 -14.78 -43.48
N TRP A 209 -17.68 -14.60 -42.29
CA TRP A 209 -19.01 -15.11 -41.97
C TRP A 209 -20.02 -14.00 -42.21
N VAL A 210 -20.87 -14.23 -43.20
CA VAL A 210 -22.10 -13.49 -43.45
C VAL A 210 -23.04 -13.74 -42.27
N VAL A 211 -23.42 -12.69 -41.54
CA VAL A 211 -24.50 -12.76 -40.54
C VAL A 211 -25.80 -12.37 -41.25
N PRO A 212 -26.81 -13.26 -41.37
CA PRO A 212 -28.12 -12.83 -41.80
C PRO A 212 -28.86 -12.13 -40.67
N LEU A 213 -29.47 -10.99 -41.01
CA LEU A 213 -30.48 -10.28 -40.23
C LEU A 213 -31.65 -11.20 -39.85
N ALA A 214 -31.92 -11.31 -38.56
CA ALA A 214 -33.25 -11.48 -37.96
C ALA A 214 -33.07 -11.17 -36.46
N GLY A 215 -33.66 -10.15 -35.84
CA GLY A 215 -35.00 -9.64 -36.02
C GLY A 215 -35.91 -10.21 -34.95
N THR A 216 -35.77 -9.80 -33.68
CA THR A 216 -36.92 -9.78 -32.74
C THR A 216 -36.70 -8.79 -31.59
N LEU A 217 -37.62 -7.84 -31.53
CA LEU A 217 -37.96 -6.93 -30.43
C LEU A 217 -38.54 -7.71 -29.24
N VAL A 218 -38.53 -7.10 -28.04
CA VAL A 218 -39.49 -7.21 -26.90
C VAL A 218 -38.72 -7.17 -25.58
N LEU A 219 -39.11 -6.48 -24.50
CA LEU A 219 -39.90 -5.27 -24.20
C LEU A 219 -39.72 -5.07 -22.68
N LEU A 220 -39.78 -3.81 -22.23
CA LEU A 220 -39.80 -3.27 -20.85
C LEU A 220 -39.99 -4.20 -19.62
N GLY A 221 -39.31 -3.82 -18.54
CA GLY A 221 -39.65 -4.20 -17.17
C GLY A 221 -39.08 -3.26 -16.11
N SER A 222 -39.64 -2.05 -16.00
CA SER A 222 -39.39 -1.08 -14.92
C SER A 222 -40.32 -1.38 -13.74
N ALA A 223 -39.78 -1.53 -12.52
CA ALA A 223 -40.46 -1.31 -11.24
C ALA A 223 -39.44 -1.47 -10.10
N ALA A 224 -39.46 -0.77 -8.97
CA ALA A 224 -40.05 0.48 -8.54
C ALA A 224 -39.37 0.80 -7.20
N LEU A 225 -39.09 2.08 -6.93
CA LEU A 225 -38.76 2.57 -5.60
C LEU A 225 -39.86 2.22 -4.60
N VAL A 226 -39.49 1.76 -3.40
CA VAL A 226 -40.33 1.93 -2.20
C VAL A 226 -39.52 2.61 -1.11
N PHE A 227 -39.70 3.93 -1.04
CA PHE A 227 -39.50 4.73 0.15
C PHE A 227 -40.55 4.29 1.20
N THR A 228 -40.12 3.88 2.40
CA THR A 228 -40.97 4.01 3.58
C THR A 228 -40.22 4.72 4.71
N LYS A 229 -40.52 6.01 4.77
CA LYS A 229 -40.30 6.93 5.88
C LYS A 229 -41.17 6.50 7.06
N ARG A 230 -40.58 6.13 8.19
CA ARG A 230 -41.31 6.08 9.49
C ARG A 230 -40.73 7.11 10.44
N ARG A 231 -41.58 8.09 10.76
CA ARG A 231 -41.41 9.10 11.80
C ARG A 231 -41.36 8.43 13.19
N SER A 232 -40.59 9.07 14.06
CA SER A 232 -40.49 8.89 15.52
C SER A 232 -41.85 8.97 16.24
N PRO A 233 -41.87 8.54 17.50
CA PRO A 233 -42.06 9.56 18.54
C PRO A 233 -41.03 9.46 19.67
N SER A 234 -40.56 10.65 20.06
CA SER A 234 -39.90 10.92 21.34
C SER A 234 -40.93 10.89 22.47
N PRO A 235 -40.56 10.47 23.69
CA PRO A 235 -41.11 11.10 24.88
C PRO A 235 -40.02 11.56 25.85
N ALA A 236 -40.11 12.85 26.17
CA ALA A 236 -40.05 13.47 27.49
C ALA A 236 -38.95 13.04 28.50
N SER A 237 -38.05 13.99 28.75
CA SER A 237 -37.35 14.17 30.03
C SER A 237 -38.32 14.62 31.13
N PRO A 238 -38.11 14.22 32.40
CA PRO A 238 -38.62 14.95 33.55
C PRO A 238 -37.51 15.78 34.23
N GLY A 239 -37.81 17.06 34.43
CA GLY A 239 -37.53 17.86 35.63
C GLY A 239 -36.12 17.95 36.18
N SER A 240 -35.53 19.15 36.06
CA SER A 240 -34.93 19.93 37.16
C SER A 240 -34.96 21.40 36.78
#